data_AF-A0A257W910-F1
#
_entry.id   AF-A0A257W910-F1
#
_cell.length_a   1.000
_cell.length_b   1.000
_cell.length_c   1.000
_cell.angle_alpha   90.00
_cell.angle_beta   90.00
_cell.angle_gamma   90.00
#
_symmetry.space_group_name_H-M   'P 1'
#
loop_
_entity.id
_entity.type
_entity.pdbx_description
1 polymer ?
#
loop_
_entity_poly.entity_id
_entity_poly.type
_entity_poly.pdbx_seq_one_letter_code
_entity_poly.pdbx_strand_id
1 'polypeptide(L)' 'IHKDEIEHVAFGYRWLQRLKPAETSDWDAYCQSLHWPLRPEKSVGDSFHIAPREAAGLSPEFIQRLKDSQTPADVDE' A
#
# COMPACT_ATOMS: atom_id res chain seq x y z
N ILE A 1 -10.60 -4.92 11.49
CA ILE A 1 -10.18 -3.57 11.04
C ILE A 1 -11.30 -2.59 11.36
N HIS A 2 -10.98 -1.49 12.04
CA HIS A 2 -11.96 -0.49 12.46
C HIS A 2 -12.21 0.55 11.34
N LYS A 3 -13.32 1.27 11.40
CA LYS A 3 -13.75 2.19 10.33
C LYS A 3 -12.83 3.41 10.19
N ASP A 4 -12.35 3.93 11.30
CA ASP A 4 -11.34 4.98 11.40
C ASP A 4 -10.04 4.61 10.67
N GLU A 5 -9.59 3.37 10.79
CA GLU A 5 -8.40 2.88 10.07
C GLU A 5 -8.62 2.88 8.55
N ILE A 6 -9.81 2.50 8.08
CA ILE A 6 -10.15 2.55 6.64
C ILE A 6 -10.16 4.00 6.15
N GLU A 7 -10.76 4.91 6.91
CA GLU A 7 -10.82 6.34 6.58
C GLU A 7 -9.43 7.00 6.59
N HIS A 8 -8.56 6.59 7.52
CA HIS A 8 -7.15 7.01 7.57
C HIS A 8 -6.42 6.64 6.28
N VAL A 9 -6.51 5.36 5.88
CA VAL A 9 -5.86 4.88 4.65
C VAL A 9 -6.42 5.60 3.41
N ALA A 10 -7.74 5.76 3.34
CA ALA A 10 -8.39 6.49 2.25
C ALA A 10 -7.93 7.96 2.17
N PHE A 11 -7.70 8.60 3.31
CA PHE A 11 -7.16 9.95 3.37
C PHE A 11 -5.75 10.03 2.80
N GLY A 12 -4.83 9.16 3.24
CA GLY A 12 -3.47 9.11 2.72
C GLY A 12 -3.44 8.80 1.21
N TYR A 13 -4.23 7.82 0.79
CA TYR A 13 -4.28 7.39 -0.61
C TYR A 13 -4.79 8.49 -1.56
N ARG A 14 -5.81 9.27 -1.17
CA ARG A 14 -6.27 10.42 -1.95
C ARG A 14 -5.17 11.46 -2.18
N TRP A 15 -4.36 11.72 -1.17
CA TRP A 15 -3.25 12.68 -1.30
C TRP A 15 -2.11 12.12 -2.14
N LEU A 16 -1.80 10.84 -2.01
CA LEU A 16 -0.85 10.16 -2.90
C LEU A 16 -1.27 10.35 -4.37
N GLN A 17 -2.53 10.05 -4.70
CA GLN A 17 -3.05 10.19 -6.06
C GLN A 17 -3.00 11.62 -6.59
N ARG A 18 -3.16 12.62 -5.71
CA ARG A 18 -3.17 14.04 -6.09
C ARG A 18 -1.77 14.65 -6.22
N LEU A 19 -0.78 14.10 -5.52
CA LEU A 19 0.58 14.62 -5.47
C LEU A 19 1.57 13.83 -6.32
N LYS A 20 1.24 12.58 -6.70
CA LYS A 20 2.11 11.78 -7.57
C LYS A 20 2.27 12.40 -8.97
N PRO A 21 3.37 12.15 -9.67
CA PRO A 21 3.48 12.46 -11.10
C PRO A 21 2.41 11.72 -11.91
N ALA A 22 1.90 12.35 -12.96
CA ALA A 22 0.79 11.81 -13.76
C ALA A 22 1.13 10.47 -14.45
N GLU A 23 2.41 10.27 -14.80
CA GLU A 23 2.88 9.06 -15.49
C GLU A 23 3.26 7.92 -14.53
N THR A 24 3.15 8.13 -13.22
CA THR A 24 3.52 7.13 -12.21
C THR A 24 2.28 6.40 -11.71
N SER A 25 2.38 5.08 -11.56
CA SER A 25 1.32 4.28 -10.93
C SER A 25 1.17 4.66 -9.44
N ASP A 26 0.03 4.34 -8.83
CA ASP A 26 -0.15 4.61 -7.40
C ASP A 26 0.83 3.77 -6.56
N TRP A 27 1.10 2.53 -6.98
CA TRP A 27 2.06 1.64 -6.34
C TRP A 27 3.49 2.19 -6.39
N ASP A 28 3.95 2.62 -7.57
CA ASP A 28 5.32 3.10 -7.74
C ASP A 28 5.53 4.42 -6.98
N ALA A 29 4.54 5.31 -7.01
CA ALA A 29 4.57 6.55 -6.24
C ALA A 29 4.63 6.28 -4.73
N TYR A 30 3.87 5.30 -4.24
CA TYR A 30 3.94 4.84 -2.86
C TYR A 30 5.34 4.33 -2.52
N CYS A 31 5.87 3.38 -3.30
CA CYS A 31 7.19 2.79 -3.05
C CYS A 31 8.32 3.84 -3.07
N GLN A 32 8.28 4.78 -4.01
CA GLN A 32 9.26 5.87 -4.10
C GLN A 32 9.22 6.81 -2.88
N SER A 33 8.06 6.95 -2.23
CA SER A 33 7.91 7.77 -1.03
C SER A 33 8.40 7.08 0.27
N LEU A 34 8.59 5.76 0.23
CA LEU A 34 9.07 5.00 1.38
C LEU A 34 10.59 5.13 1.49
N HIS A 35 11.02 5.78 2.56
CA HIS A 35 12.43 5.88 2.92
C HIS A 35 12.73 4.89 4.04
N TRP A 36 13.96 4.37 4.08
CA TRP A 36 14.38 3.47 5.15
C TRP A 36 14.06 4.06 6.53
N PRO A 37 13.51 3.28 7.49
CA PRO A 37 13.31 1.82 7.46
C PRO A 37 11.94 1.35 6.94
N LEU A 38 11.13 2.25 6.35
CA LEU A 38 9.80 1.91 5.86
C LEU A 38 9.89 1.04 4.59
N ARG A 39 9.02 0.04 4.52
CA ARG A 39 8.87 -0.85 3.35
C ARG A 39 7.40 -1.23 3.16
N PRO A 40 6.96 -1.58 1.94
CA PRO A 40 5.55 -1.93 1.67
C PRO A 40 5.02 -3.02 2.59
N GLU A 41 5.83 -4.05 2.88
CA GLU A 41 5.45 -5.19 3.73
C GLU A 41 5.05 -4.77 5.15
N LYS A 42 5.59 -3.65 5.64
CA LYS A 42 5.25 -3.11 6.97
C LYS A 42 3.85 -2.50 7.02
N SER A 43 3.23 -2.19 5.89
CA SER A 43 1.86 -1.64 5.83
C SER A 43 0.76 -2.72 5.86
N VAL A 44 1.15 -3.99 5.97
CA VAL A 44 0.21 -5.11 5.90
C VAL A 44 -0.51 -5.35 7.23
N GLY A 45 0.25 -5.29 8.34
CA GLY A 45 -0.16 -5.79 9.64
C GLY A 45 0.05 -7.32 9.77
N ASP A 46 -0.63 -7.93 10.74
CA ASP A 46 -0.51 -9.38 11.00
C ASP A 46 -1.22 -10.26 9.96
N SER A 47 -2.13 -9.68 9.17
CA SER A 47 -2.94 -10.41 8.19
C SER A 47 -3.32 -9.51 7.01
N PHE A 48 -3.33 -10.09 5.82
CA PHE A 48 -3.69 -9.35 4.61
C PHE A 48 -5.21 -9.32 4.40
N HIS A 49 -5.83 -8.17 4.68
CA HIS A 49 -7.26 -7.94 4.53
C HIS A 49 -7.59 -7.16 3.25
N ILE A 50 -8.18 -7.82 2.25
CA ILE A 50 -8.52 -7.20 0.95
C ILE A 50 -9.68 -6.20 1.10
N ALA A 51 -10.81 -6.63 1.69
CA ALA A 51 -12.04 -5.82 1.79
C ALA A 51 -11.84 -4.39 2.37
N PRO A 52 -11.11 -4.18 3.47
CA PRO A 52 -10.87 -2.82 3.97
C PRO A 52 -9.96 -1.97 3.06
N ARG A 53 -9.08 -2.59 2.26
CA ARG A 53 -8.25 -1.88 1.28
C ARG A 53 -9.08 -1.42 0.08
N GLU A 54 -9.98 -2.29 -0.40
CA GLU A 54 -10.98 -1.93 -1.42
C GLU A 54 -11.90 -0.81 -0.92
N ALA A 55 -12.38 -0.90 0.34
CA ALA A 55 -13.20 0.13 0.96
C ALA A 55 -12.48 1.47 1.12
N ALA A 56 -11.16 1.45 1.32
CA ALA A 56 -10.32 2.65 1.33
C ALA A 56 -10.05 3.23 -0.08
N GLY A 57 -10.48 2.53 -1.14
CA GLY A 57 -10.38 2.97 -2.52
C GLY A 57 -9.07 2.60 -3.22
N LEU A 58 -8.23 1.73 -2.62
CA LEU A 58 -6.99 1.30 -3.26
C LEU A 58 -7.29 0.59 -4.59
N SER A 59 -6.47 0.86 -5.61
CA SER A 59 -6.61 0.20 -6.91
C SER A 59 -6.36 -1.31 -6.79
N PRO A 60 -6.99 -2.14 -7.64
CA PRO A 60 -6.74 -3.58 -7.67
C PRO A 60 -5.26 -3.93 -7.88
N GLU A 61 -4.57 -3.14 -8.70
CA GLU A 61 -3.13 -3.28 -8.95
C GLU A 61 -2.32 -3.03 -7.67
N PHE A 62 -2.62 -1.96 -6.94
CA PHE A 62 -1.96 -1.66 -5.66
C PHE A 62 -2.16 -2.79 -4.64
N ILE A 63 -3.39 -3.29 -4.49
CA ILE A 63 -3.71 -4.37 -3.56
C ILE A 63 -2.93 -5.64 -3.93
N GLN A 64 -2.88 -5.99 -5.22
CA GLN A 64 -2.15 -7.16 -5.68
C GLN A 64 -0.64 -7.02 -5.42
N ARG A 65 -0.04 -5.89 -5.77
CA ARG A 65 1.39 -5.65 -5.56
C ARG A 65 1.78 -5.64 -4.09
N LEU A 66 0.92 -5.09 -3.22
CA LEU A 66 1.12 -5.13 -1.76
C LEU A 66 1.00 -6.55 -1.19
N LYS A 67 0.15 -7.38 -1.77
CA LYS A 67 0.07 -8.80 -1.41
C LYS A 67 1.35 -9.52 -1.80
N ASP A 68 1.85 -9.27 -3.00
CA ASP A 68 3.05 -9.92 -3.53
C ASP A 68 4.32 -9.52 -2.76
N SER A 69 4.40 -8.27 -2.30
CA SER A 69 5.56 -7.77 -1.56
C SER A 69 5.80 -8.51 -0.24
N GLN A 70 4.77 -9.14 0.34
CA GLN A 70 4.91 -9.97 1.56
C GLN A 70 5.63 -11.29 1.34
N THR A 71 5.71 -11.76 0.10
CA THR A 71 6.48 -12.96 -0.20
C THR A 71 7.94 -12.58 -0.05
N PRO A 72 8.70 -13.20 0.87
CA PRO A 72 10.12 -12.90 1.00
C PRO A 72 10.79 -13.15 -0.35
N ALA A 73 11.51 -12.17 -0.88
CA ALA A 73 12.62 -12.49 -1.75
C ALA A 73 13.54 -13.42 -0.92
N ASP A 74 13.88 -14.56 -1.48
CA ASP A 74 14.62 -15.63 -0.81
C ASP A 74 15.68 -15.08 0.16
N VAL A 75 15.68 -15.65 1.37
CA VAL A 75 16.78 -15.51 2.30
C VAL A 75 17.99 -16.19 1.66
N ASP A 76 18.84 -15.41 0.98
CA ASP A 76 20.19 -15.84 0.64
C ASP A 76 20.95 -16.08 1.96
N GLU A 77 21.15 -17.35 2.28
CA GLU A 77 22.03 -17.87 3.34
C GLU A 77 23.49 -17.98 2.85
#